data_AF-A0A4U0WE92-F1
#
_entry.id   AF-A0A4U0WE92-F1
#
_cell.length_a   1.000
_cell.length_b   1.000
_cell.length_c   1.000
_cell.angle_alpha   90.00
_cell.angle_beta   90.00
_cell.angle_gamma   90.00
#
_symmetry.space_group_name_H-M   'P 1'
#
loop_
_entity.id
_entity.type
_entity.pdbx_description
1 polymer ?
#
loop_
_entity_poly.entity_id
_entity_poly.type
_entity_poly.pdbx_seq_one_letter_code
_entity_poly.pdbx_strand_id
1 'polypeptide(L)'
;MVSLLIFSSARSITVGPFSGPRKVREACACQRVKEREEKEKQLQNAESAELKKAAQLYKLKIAEEKRVAREAAKVLNALASERLKTLQKLSNYPQRMNLQNGRLESDGLKALEAAGVMCVLHASPLYIGLLRAEGVPVGKMGDFHPAPEGLRQACRDVAGYVKDQKENLAAVALRYALWRAEVNSNEPFRLCTITGISTISDLTENVGTAHKLLKPAEATPTSLASATLNNGQVDKDRPVFEKAQKMFGQWMGYSFTSPDRRWSTELKHMLQESEL
;
A
#
# COMPACT_ATOMS: atom_id res chain seq x y z
N MET A 1 49.29 -93.95 11.37
CA MET A 1 50.59 -93.56 11.95
C MET A 1 50.31 -92.76 13.22
N VAL A 2 50.29 -93.45 14.37
CA VAL A 2 51.37 -93.54 15.38
C VAL A 2 51.34 -92.28 16.27
N SER A 3 50.63 -92.37 17.40
CA SER A 3 51.17 -92.52 18.78
C SER A 3 51.77 -91.21 19.31
N LEU A 4 51.43 -90.74 20.51
CA LEU A 4 51.93 -91.33 21.74
C LEU A 4 51.10 -90.91 22.97
N LEU A 5 50.84 -91.91 23.82
CA LEU A 5 50.33 -91.84 25.19
C LEU A 5 51.34 -91.17 26.13
N ILE A 6 50.86 -90.45 27.15
CA ILE A 6 51.36 -90.59 28.54
C ILE A 6 50.17 -90.48 29.50
N PHE A 7 49.99 -91.54 30.30
CA PHE A 7 49.09 -91.62 31.46
C PHE A 7 49.69 -90.85 32.65
N SER A 8 48.85 -90.19 33.46
CA SER A 8 48.99 -90.29 34.91
C SER A 8 47.67 -90.04 35.64
N SER A 9 47.42 -90.93 36.59
CA SER A 9 46.25 -91.10 37.44
C SER A 9 46.06 -89.98 38.46
N ALA A 10 44.82 -89.53 38.68
CA ALA A 10 44.31 -89.25 40.03
C ALA A 10 42.77 -89.12 40.05
N ARG A 11 42.17 -90.10 40.73
CA ARG A 11 40.90 -90.15 41.47
C ARG A 11 39.88 -89.00 41.32
N SER A 12 38.68 -89.45 40.97
CA SER A 12 37.38 -88.81 41.14
C SER A 12 37.19 -88.16 42.51
N ILE A 13 36.84 -86.87 42.51
CA ILE A 13 36.01 -86.24 43.53
C ILE A 13 34.93 -85.45 42.77
N THR A 14 33.75 -86.03 42.66
CA THR A 14 32.53 -85.33 42.26
C THR A 14 32.14 -84.36 43.39
N VAL A 15 32.42 -83.07 43.20
CA VAL A 15 31.83 -81.99 44.01
C VAL A 15 30.80 -81.27 43.14
N GLY A 16 29.51 -81.49 43.41
CA GLY A 16 28.44 -80.72 42.77
C GLY A 16 28.58 -79.22 43.06
N PRO A 17 28.01 -78.33 42.21
CA PRO A 17 28.17 -76.90 42.39
C PRO A 17 27.28 -76.44 43.55
N PHE A 18 27.81 -76.47 44.77
CA PHE A 18 27.17 -75.85 45.92
C PHE A 18 27.43 -74.34 45.86
N SER A 19 26.55 -73.62 45.16
CA SER A 19 26.56 -72.16 45.14
C SER A 19 26.18 -71.62 46.51
N GLY A 20 27.15 -71.10 47.26
CA GLY A 20 26.92 -70.55 48.60
C GLY A 20 25.87 -69.41 48.61
N PRO A 21 25.22 -69.14 49.76
CA PRO A 21 24.09 -68.18 49.89
C PRO A 21 24.40 -66.76 49.44
N ARG A 22 25.68 -66.41 49.29
CA ARG A 22 26.17 -65.11 48.84
C ARG A 22 26.06 -64.95 47.32
N LYS A 23 26.40 -65.99 46.54
CA LYS A 23 26.33 -65.96 45.06
C LYS A 23 24.89 -65.91 44.55
N VAL A 24 23.96 -66.58 45.24
CA VAL A 24 22.52 -66.52 44.92
C VAL A 24 21.96 -65.13 45.20
N ARG A 25 22.36 -64.49 46.32
CA ARG A 25 21.98 -63.11 46.66
C ARG A 25 22.51 -62.10 45.65
N GLU A 26 23.76 -62.24 45.23
CA GLU A 26 24.38 -61.38 44.21
C GLU A 26 23.69 -61.53 42.83
N ALA A 27 23.36 -62.75 42.42
CA ALA A 27 22.61 -62.99 41.17
C ALA A 27 21.20 -62.39 41.20
N CYS A 28 20.46 -62.55 42.31
CA CYS A 28 19.15 -61.92 42.48
C CYS A 28 19.23 -60.39 42.51
N ALA A 29 20.30 -59.81 43.09
CA ALA A 29 20.52 -58.37 43.08
C ALA A 29 20.79 -57.85 41.66
N CYS A 30 21.64 -58.52 40.88
CA CYS A 30 21.90 -58.17 39.49
C CYS A 30 20.63 -58.25 38.61
N GLN A 31 19.75 -59.23 38.86
CA GLN A 31 18.52 -59.38 38.09
C GLN A 31 17.51 -58.26 38.40
N ARG A 32 17.39 -57.85 39.67
CA ARG A 32 16.57 -56.70 40.07
C ARG A 32 17.05 -55.38 39.48
N VAL A 33 18.37 -55.19 39.37
CA VAL A 33 18.95 -53.99 38.72
C VAL A 33 18.60 -53.98 37.23
N LYS A 34 18.76 -55.11 36.52
CA LYS A 34 18.39 -55.21 35.10
C LYS A 34 16.91 -54.95 34.85
N GLU A 35 16.03 -55.52 35.66
CA GLU A 35 14.58 -55.29 35.56
C GLU A 35 14.22 -53.82 35.82
N ARG A 36 14.92 -53.14 36.73
CA ARG A 36 14.72 -51.72 37.00
C ARG A 36 15.20 -50.86 35.83
N GLU A 37 16.37 -51.15 35.26
CA GLU A 37 16.90 -50.47 34.09
C GLU A 37 16.01 -50.64 32.85
N GLU A 38 15.43 -51.82 32.64
CA GLU A 38 14.48 -52.06 31.55
C GLU A 38 13.17 -51.29 31.76
N LYS A 39 12.64 -51.25 32.98
CA LYS A 39 11.45 -50.45 33.31
C LYS A 39 11.70 -48.95 33.11
N GLU A 40 12.85 -48.45 33.54
CA GLU A 40 13.24 -47.04 33.34
C GLU A 40 13.41 -46.71 31.85
N LYS A 41 14.00 -47.60 31.05
CA LYS A 41 14.07 -47.44 29.58
C LYS A 41 12.69 -47.45 28.92
N GLN A 42 11.78 -48.32 29.37
CA GLN A 42 10.40 -48.35 28.86
C GLN A 42 9.65 -47.04 29.18
N LEU A 43 9.83 -46.52 30.40
CA LEU A 43 9.24 -45.24 30.80
C LEU A 43 9.77 -44.08 29.94
N GLN A 44 11.09 -43.98 29.76
CA GLN A 44 11.72 -42.95 28.92
C GLN A 44 11.27 -43.01 27.46
N ASN A 45 11.11 -44.22 26.92
CA ASN A 45 10.61 -44.41 25.56
C ASN A 45 9.15 -43.97 25.41
N ALA A 46 8.31 -44.24 26.42
CA ALA A 46 6.92 -43.79 26.44
C ALA A 46 6.82 -42.25 26.54
N GLU A 47 7.61 -41.63 27.40
CA GLU A 47 7.69 -40.16 27.53
C GLU A 47 8.18 -39.50 26.23
N SER A 48 9.19 -40.08 25.58
CA SER A 48 9.69 -39.61 24.28
C SER A 48 8.64 -39.73 23.18
N ALA A 49 7.83 -40.81 23.17
CA ALA A 49 6.74 -40.99 22.23
C ALA A 49 5.62 -39.96 22.45
N GLU A 50 5.25 -39.67 23.69
CA GLU A 50 4.27 -38.63 24.04
C GLU A 50 4.77 -37.23 23.62
N LEU A 51 6.04 -36.91 23.89
CA LEU A 51 6.65 -35.64 23.50
C LEU A 51 6.63 -35.44 21.97
N LYS A 52 6.89 -36.50 21.21
CA LYS A 52 6.83 -36.48 19.74
C LYS A 52 5.41 -36.24 19.22
N LYS A 53 4.39 -36.89 19.81
CA LYS A 53 2.98 -36.64 19.47
C LYS A 53 2.57 -35.19 19.75
N ALA A 54 2.95 -34.66 20.91
CA ALA A 54 2.68 -33.27 21.28
C ALA A 54 3.35 -32.27 20.31
N ALA A 55 4.61 -32.52 19.95
CA ALA A 55 5.32 -31.71 18.96
C ALA A 55 4.67 -31.77 17.57
N GLN A 56 4.14 -32.93 17.17
CA GLN A 56 3.44 -33.11 15.90
C GLN A 56 2.10 -32.36 15.89
N LEU A 57 1.33 -32.45 16.97
CA LEU A 57 0.08 -31.69 17.15
C LEU A 57 0.34 -30.17 17.11
N TYR A 58 1.41 -29.70 17.77
CA TYR A 58 1.79 -28.29 17.76
C TYR A 58 2.15 -27.79 16.35
N LYS A 59 2.90 -28.59 15.57
CA LYS A 59 3.22 -28.28 14.18
C LYS A 59 1.97 -28.18 13.30
N LEU A 60 1.01 -29.09 13.49
CA LEU A 60 -0.26 -29.07 12.75
C LEU A 60 -1.09 -27.83 13.10
N LYS A 61 -1.13 -27.43 14.39
CA LYS A 61 -1.82 -26.22 14.83
C LYS A 61 -1.25 -24.96 14.19
N ILE A 62 0.08 -24.82 14.18
CA ILE A 62 0.76 -23.69 13.51
C ILE A 62 0.48 -23.69 12.00
N ALA A 63 0.46 -24.86 11.37
CA ALA A 63 0.17 -24.97 9.94
C ALA A 63 -1.27 -24.51 9.63
N GLU A 64 -2.23 -24.87 10.48
CA GLU A 64 -3.63 -24.47 10.33
C GLU A 64 -3.82 -22.96 10.56
N GLU A 65 -3.23 -22.40 11.61
CA GLU A 65 -3.26 -20.95 11.86
C GLU A 65 -2.66 -20.16 10.68
N LYS A 66 -1.55 -20.64 10.12
CA LYS A 66 -0.95 -20.04 8.91
C LYS A 66 -1.85 -20.18 7.68
N ARG A 67 -2.60 -21.27 7.55
CA ARG A 67 -3.56 -21.48 6.46
C ARG A 67 -4.71 -20.47 6.57
N VAL A 68 -5.30 -20.35 7.75
CA VAL A 68 -6.37 -19.38 8.04
C VAL A 68 -5.90 -17.95 7.78
N ALA A 69 -4.70 -17.59 8.24
CA ALA A 69 -4.13 -16.26 8.01
C ALA A 69 -3.91 -15.97 6.50
N ARG A 70 -3.48 -16.96 5.71
CA ARG A 70 -3.34 -16.82 4.25
C ARG A 70 -4.67 -16.63 3.56
N GLU A 71 -5.70 -17.38 3.95
CA GLU A 71 -7.04 -17.24 3.38
C GLU A 71 -7.64 -15.86 3.73
N ALA A 72 -7.50 -15.40 4.97
CA ALA A 72 -7.91 -14.06 5.36
C ALA A 72 -7.19 -12.96 4.54
N ALA A 73 -5.87 -13.10 4.32
CA ALA A 73 -5.11 -12.18 3.49
C ALA A 73 -5.54 -12.19 2.01
N LYS A 74 -5.91 -13.36 1.46
CA LYS A 74 -6.47 -13.46 0.10
C LYS A 74 -7.79 -12.71 -0.02
N VAL A 75 -8.70 -12.88 0.93
CA VAL A 75 -10.00 -12.17 0.94
C VAL A 75 -9.78 -10.66 1.02
N LEU A 76 -8.88 -10.21 1.90
CA LEU A 76 -8.57 -8.78 2.03
C LEU A 76 -7.98 -8.19 0.73
N ASN A 77 -7.06 -8.92 0.09
CA ASN A 77 -6.46 -8.51 -1.18
C ASN A 77 -7.47 -8.52 -2.34
N ALA A 78 -8.39 -9.49 -2.37
CA ALA A 78 -9.45 -9.53 -3.37
C ALA A 78 -10.40 -8.33 -3.23
N LEU A 79 -10.82 -8.02 -2.00
CA LEU A 79 -11.63 -6.84 -1.70
C LEU A 79 -10.89 -5.53 -2.03
N ALA A 80 -9.60 -5.44 -1.71
CA ALA A 80 -8.76 -4.29 -2.06
C ALA A 80 -8.61 -4.14 -3.58
N SER A 81 -8.43 -5.24 -4.31
CA SER A 81 -8.37 -5.24 -5.78
C SER A 81 -9.69 -4.78 -6.41
N GLU A 82 -10.82 -5.24 -5.88
CA GLU A 82 -12.16 -4.84 -6.36
C GLU A 82 -12.42 -3.35 -6.09
N ARG A 83 -12.05 -2.85 -4.91
CA ARG A 83 -12.06 -1.41 -4.61
C ARG A 83 -11.16 -0.62 -5.55
N LEU A 84 -9.95 -1.11 -5.82
CA LEU A 84 -9.01 -0.45 -6.75
C LEU A 84 -9.56 -0.39 -8.18
N LYS A 85 -10.20 -1.47 -8.67
CA LYS A 85 -10.88 -1.48 -9.97
C LYS A 85 -12.03 -0.48 -10.03
N THR A 86 -12.75 -0.32 -8.93
CA THR A 86 -13.83 0.69 -8.82
C THR A 86 -13.25 2.10 -8.85
N LEU A 87 -12.16 2.37 -8.11
CA LEU A 87 -11.42 3.64 -8.16
C LEU A 87 -10.85 3.93 -9.56
N GLN A 88 -10.34 2.92 -10.28
CA GLN A 88 -9.88 3.06 -11.66
C GLN A 88 -11.01 3.38 -12.65
N LYS A 89 -12.21 2.79 -12.49
CA LYS A 89 -13.37 3.17 -13.30
C LYS A 89 -13.77 4.63 -13.08
N LEU A 90 -13.57 5.13 -11.86
CA LEU A 90 -13.82 6.52 -11.49
C LEU A 90 -12.75 7.47 -12.01
N SER A 91 -11.53 6.96 -12.25
CA SER A 91 -10.44 7.68 -12.91
C SER A 91 -10.81 8.17 -14.33
N ASN A 92 -11.85 7.59 -14.94
CA ASN A 92 -12.35 7.97 -16.26
C ASN A 92 -13.35 9.13 -16.25
N TYR A 93 -13.83 9.57 -15.07
CA TYR A 93 -14.52 10.85 -14.95
C TYR A 93 -13.49 11.98 -15.12
N PRO A 94 -13.88 13.18 -15.58
CA PRO A 94 -12.96 14.30 -15.69
C PRO A 94 -12.45 14.66 -14.28
N GLN A 95 -11.34 14.03 -13.86
CA GLN A 95 -10.67 14.19 -12.55
C GLN A 95 -9.98 15.54 -12.46
N ARG A 96 -10.69 16.61 -12.78
CA ARG A 96 -10.14 17.96 -12.80
C ARG A 96 -11.09 18.82 -12.00
N MET A 97 -10.61 19.18 -10.82
CA MET A 97 -11.13 20.26 -10.01
C MET A 97 -9.98 21.24 -9.83
N ASN A 98 -9.93 22.20 -10.72
CA ASN A 98 -8.93 23.26 -10.77
C ASN A 98 -9.57 24.54 -11.30
N LEU A 99 -8.83 25.64 -11.30
CA LEU A 99 -9.37 26.96 -11.63
C LEU A 99 -10.04 27.01 -13.02
N GLN A 100 -9.57 26.22 -13.99
CA GLN A 100 -10.09 26.18 -15.37
C GLN A 100 -11.16 25.10 -15.58
N ASN A 101 -11.31 24.12 -14.68
CA ASN A 101 -12.26 23.02 -14.84
C ASN A 101 -12.89 22.60 -13.51
N GLY A 102 -14.22 22.71 -13.43
CA GLY A 102 -15.04 22.29 -12.28
C GLY A 102 -15.94 21.09 -12.56
N ARG A 103 -15.72 20.33 -13.65
CA ARG A 103 -16.61 19.21 -14.04
C ARG A 103 -16.68 18.08 -13.02
N LEU A 104 -15.58 17.83 -12.29
CA LEU A 104 -15.61 16.85 -11.21
C LEU A 104 -16.68 17.20 -10.20
N GLU A 105 -16.74 18.48 -9.82
CA GLU A 105 -17.68 19.02 -8.85
C GLU A 105 -19.12 19.00 -9.38
N SER A 106 -19.36 19.42 -10.63
CA SER A 106 -20.72 19.48 -11.19
C SER A 106 -21.31 18.10 -11.50
N ASP A 107 -20.49 17.19 -12.04
CA ASP A 107 -20.97 15.98 -12.71
C ASP A 107 -20.59 14.69 -11.96
N GLY A 108 -19.46 14.70 -11.24
CA GLY A 108 -18.82 13.48 -10.73
C GLY A 108 -19.06 13.19 -9.25
N LEU A 109 -18.97 14.21 -8.39
CA LEU A 109 -18.95 13.99 -6.93
C LEU A 109 -20.20 13.31 -6.40
N LYS A 110 -21.39 13.73 -6.83
CA LYS A 110 -22.65 13.11 -6.40
C LYS A 110 -22.75 11.63 -6.79
N ALA A 111 -22.27 11.29 -7.98
CA ALA A 111 -22.27 9.90 -8.45
C ALA A 111 -21.26 9.04 -7.68
N LEU A 112 -20.10 9.62 -7.35
CA LEU A 112 -19.06 8.99 -6.52
C LEU A 112 -19.58 8.70 -5.11
N GLU A 113 -20.19 9.69 -4.48
CA GLU A 113 -20.77 9.59 -3.15
C GLU A 113 -21.91 8.56 -3.12
N ALA A 114 -22.82 8.60 -4.10
CA ALA A 114 -23.92 7.62 -4.24
C ALA A 114 -23.41 6.18 -4.47
N ALA A 115 -22.23 6.02 -5.05
CA ALA A 115 -21.57 4.71 -5.22
C ALA A 115 -20.86 4.23 -3.94
N GLY A 116 -20.94 4.97 -2.83
CA GLY A 116 -20.30 4.63 -1.56
C GLY A 116 -18.79 4.87 -1.53
N VAL A 117 -18.28 5.68 -2.44
CA VAL A 117 -16.88 6.14 -2.39
C VAL A 117 -16.74 7.03 -1.16
N MET A 118 -15.75 6.74 -0.31
CA MET A 118 -15.48 7.54 0.90
C MET A 118 -14.40 8.61 0.67
N CYS A 119 -13.52 8.40 -0.32
CA CYS A 119 -12.41 9.31 -0.57
C CYS A 119 -12.17 9.46 -2.07
N VAL A 120 -12.16 10.70 -2.54
CA VAL A 120 -11.87 11.05 -3.94
C VAL A 120 -10.56 11.82 -3.97
N LEU A 121 -9.57 11.23 -4.63
CA LEU A 121 -8.30 11.89 -4.89
C LEU A 121 -8.42 12.63 -6.21
N HIS A 122 -8.31 13.96 -6.20
CA HIS A 122 -8.23 14.72 -7.43
C HIS A 122 -6.81 15.24 -7.63
N ALA A 123 -6.27 15.00 -8.81
CA ALA A 123 -4.92 15.39 -9.17
C ALA A 123 -4.91 16.61 -10.09
N SER A 124 -3.71 17.17 -10.28
CA SER A 124 -3.47 18.26 -11.23
C SER A 124 -4.21 19.57 -10.94
N PRO A 125 -4.07 20.15 -9.74
CA PRO A 125 -4.57 21.51 -9.46
C PRO A 125 -3.95 22.57 -10.38
N LEU A 126 -2.76 22.29 -10.95
CA LEU A 126 -2.06 23.17 -11.89
C LEU A 126 -2.27 22.79 -13.37
N TYR A 127 -3.19 21.86 -13.65
CA TYR A 127 -3.49 21.37 -15.01
C TYR A 127 -2.23 20.97 -15.81
N ILE A 128 -1.42 20.06 -15.27
CA ILE A 128 -0.16 19.58 -15.89
C ILE A 128 0.81 20.74 -16.19
N GLY A 129 0.85 21.73 -15.30
CA GLY A 129 1.75 22.87 -15.39
C GLY A 129 1.25 23.99 -16.31
N LEU A 130 0.05 23.86 -16.89
CA LEU A 130 -0.55 24.90 -17.72
C LEU A 130 -0.96 26.14 -16.90
N LEU A 131 -1.40 25.95 -15.65
CA LEU A 131 -1.76 27.03 -14.73
C LEU A 131 -0.53 27.54 -13.97
N ARG A 132 0.48 28.00 -14.71
CA ARG A 132 1.71 28.62 -14.21
C ARG A 132 1.91 29.98 -14.85
N ALA A 133 2.68 30.85 -14.20
CA ALA A 133 2.97 32.19 -14.70
C ALA A 133 3.58 32.18 -16.12
N GLU A 134 4.48 31.24 -16.41
CA GLU A 134 5.19 31.13 -17.69
C GLU A 134 4.53 30.12 -18.66
N GLY A 135 3.43 29.49 -18.24
CA GLY A 135 2.84 28.35 -18.95
C GLY A 135 3.71 27.09 -18.89
N VAL A 136 3.52 26.20 -19.86
CA VAL A 136 4.26 24.93 -19.93
C VAL A 136 5.63 25.16 -20.56
N PRO A 137 6.73 24.74 -19.92
CA PRO A 137 8.05 24.82 -20.51
C PRO A 137 8.14 23.94 -21.76
N VAL A 138 8.52 24.53 -22.90
CA VAL A 138 8.93 23.78 -24.10
C VAL A 138 10.41 23.46 -23.93
N GLY A 139 10.70 22.25 -23.43
CA GLY A 139 12.07 21.80 -23.18
C GLY A 139 12.78 21.28 -24.44
N LYS A 140 13.99 20.74 -24.28
CA LYS A 140 14.76 20.09 -25.36
C LYS A 140 14.04 18.89 -26.01
N MET A 141 13.08 18.29 -25.31
CA MET A 141 12.23 17.20 -25.82
C MET A 141 10.99 17.70 -26.59
N GLY A 142 10.87 19.02 -26.82
CA GLY A 142 9.78 19.62 -27.58
C GLY A 142 8.55 19.95 -26.75
N ASP A 143 7.47 20.32 -27.44
CA ASP A 143 6.18 20.67 -26.84
C ASP A 143 5.37 19.41 -26.55
N PHE A 144 5.47 18.90 -25.32
CA PHE A 144 4.81 17.66 -24.90
C PHE A 144 3.34 17.86 -24.49
N HIS A 145 2.89 19.09 -24.23
CA HIS A 145 1.60 19.29 -23.59
C HIS A 145 0.45 19.21 -24.60
N PRO A 146 -0.63 18.44 -24.33
CA PRO A 146 -1.72 18.26 -25.30
C PRO A 146 -2.68 19.46 -25.41
N ALA A 147 -2.33 20.61 -24.82
CA ALA A 147 -3.19 21.79 -24.82
C ALA A 147 -3.15 22.48 -26.18
N PRO A 148 -4.32 22.77 -26.80
CA PRO A 148 -4.37 23.56 -28.01
C PRO A 148 -3.89 24.99 -27.74
N GLU A 149 -3.39 25.66 -28.78
CA GLU A 149 -2.76 26.99 -28.63
C GLU A 149 -3.70 28.02 -28.01
N GLY A 150 -4.99 28.00 -28.36
CA GLY A 150 -5.96 28.93 -27.77
C GLY A 150 -6.16 28.73 -26.26
N LEU A 151 -6.10 27.49 -25.76
CA LEU A 151 -6.16 27.22 -24.31
C LEU A 151 -4.89 27.73 -23.62
N ARG A 152 -3.72 27.54 -24.25
CA ARG A 152 -2.44 28.06 -23.73
C ARG A 152 -2.48 29.58 -23.65
N GLN A 153 -2.97 30.25 -24.69
CA GLN A 153 -3.11 31.69 -24.70
C GLN A 153 -4.06 32.17 -23.59
N ALA A 154 -5.22 31.53 -23.42
CA ALA A 154 -6.14 31.87 -22.33
C ALA A 154 -5.48 31.72 -20.95
N CYS A 155 -4.68 30.67 -20.72
CA CYS A 155 -3.91 30.52 -19.49
C CYS A 155 -2.86 31.61 -19.30
N ARG A 156 -2.20 32.06 -20.37
CA ARG A 156 -1.25 33.19 -20.33
C ARG A 156 -1.95 34.51 -20.00
N ASP A 157 -3.12 34.77 -20.58
CA ASP A 157 -3.90 35.98 -20.32
C ASP A 157 -4.36 36.02 -18.85
N VAL A 158 -4.82 34.89 -18.33
CA VAL A 158 -5.18 34.74 -16.91
C VAL A 158 -3.95 34.90 -16.01
N ALA A 159 -2.79 34.37 -16.40
CA ALA A 159 -1.54 34.57 -15.66
C ALA A 159 -1.15 36.04 -15.58
N GLY A 160 -1.30 36.79 -16.67
CA GLY A 160 -1.09 38.24 -16.72
C GLY A 160 -2.02 38.98 -15.74
N TYR A 161 -3.32 38.69 -15.79
CA TYR A 161 -4.29 39.25 -14.85
C TYR A 161 -3.95 38.95 -13.38
N VAL A 162 -3.63 37.70 -13.04
CA VAL A 162 -3.29 37.31 -11.67
C VAL A 162 -2.00 37.98 -11.20
N LYS A 163 -1.03 38.17 -12.10
CA LYS A 163 0.20 38.92 -11.83
C LYS A 163 -0.10 40.39 -11.51
N ASP A 164 -1.05 41.02 -12.21
CA ASP A 164 -1.49 42.40 -11.92
C ASP A 164 -2.14 42.51 -10.53
N GLN A 165 -2.73 41.43 -10.03
CA GLN A 165 -3.22 41.32 -8.64
C GLN A 165 -2.10 41.04 -7.62
N LYS A 166 -0.83 41.06 -8.04
CA LYS A 166 0.35 40.71 -7.23
C LYS A 166 0.33 39.28 -6.68
N GLU A 167 -0.32 38.38 -7.41
CA GLU A 167 -0.44 36.96 -7.07
C GLU A 167 0.24 36.08 -8.13
N ASN A 168 0.40 34.79 -7.81
CA ASN A 168 0.94 33.79 -8.73
C ASN A 168 -0.17 32.84 -9.17
N LEU A 169 -0.35 32.63 -10.48
CA LEU A 169 -1.38 31.73 -11.02
C LEU A 169 -1.31 30.32 -10.43
N ALA A 170 -0.12 29.77 -10.22
CA ALA A 170 0.01 28.44 -9.62
C ALA A 170 -0.51 28.41 -8.19
N ALA A 171 -0.19 29.44 -7.40
CA ALA A 171 -0.67 29.57 -6.03
C ALA A 171 -2.20 29.78 -6.00
N VAL A 172 -2.74 30.64 -6.86
CA VAL A 172 -4.20 30.88 -6.97
C VAL A 172 -4.93 29.61 -7.40
N ALA A 173 -4.42 28.88 -8.40
CA ALA A 173 -5.02 27.63 -8.87
C ALA A 173 -5.02 26.54 -7.79
N LEU A 174 -3.93 26.42 -7.03
CA LEU A 174 -3.85 25.50 -5.90
C LEU A 174 -4.82 25.88 -4.78
N ARG A 175 -4.92 27.18 -4.41
CA ARG A 175 -5.90 27.63 -3.42
C ARG A 175 -7.34 27.37 -3.88
N TYR A 176 -7.64 27.61 -5.14
CA TYR A 176 -8.97 27.28 -5.69
C TYR A 176 -9.29 25.79 -5.53
N ALA A 177 -8.36 24.92 -5.93
CA ALA A 177 -8.50 23.47 -5.82
C ALA A 177 -8.74 23.01 -4.37
N LEU A 178 -7.92 23.49 -3.42
CA LEU A 178 -8.06 23.18 -2.00
C LEU A 178 -9.38 23.71 -1.43
N TRP A 179 -9.79 24.92 -1.82
CA TRP A 179 -11.05 25.51 -1.38
C TRP A 179 -12.25 24.66 -1.82
N ARG A 180 -12.30 24.28 -3.10
CA ARG A 180 -13.39 23.43 -3.60
C ARG A 180 -13.37 22.05 -2.96
N ALA A 181 -12.18 21.46 -2.73
CA ALA A 181 -12.07 20.17 -2.05
C ALA A 181 -12.65 20.20 -0.65
N GLU A 182 -12.32 21.24 0.13
CA GLU A 182 -12.80 21.37 1.50
C GLU A 182 -14.31 21.66 1.56
N VAL A 183 -14.83 22.53 0.69
CA VAL A 183 -16.28 22.82 0.61
C VAL A 183 -17.11 21.61 0.20
N ASN A 184 -16.57 20.72 -0.63
CA ASN A 184 -17.25 19.52 -1.09
C ASN A 184 -16.96 18.28 -0.23
N SER A 185 -16.09 18.39 0.78
CA SER A 185 -15.84 17.31 1.73
C SER A 185 -16.90 17.35 2.83
N ASN A 186 -17.39 16.19 3.23
CA ASN A 186 -18.26 15.98 4.38
C ASN A 186 -17.88 14.66 5.07
N GLU A 187 -18.38 14.38 6.26
CA GLU A 187 -18.21 13.04 6.84
C GLU A 187 -19.37 12.14 6.36
N PRO A 188 -19.11 10.97 5.75
CA PRO A 188 -17.82 10.26 5.60
C PRO A 188 -17.09 10.46 4.26
N PHE A 189 -17.52 11.41 3.42
CA PHE A 189 -17.00 11.64 2.06
C PHE A 189 -15.92 12.75 1.96
N ARG A 190 -14.65 12.36 1.78
CA ARG A 190 -13.51 13.29 1.73
C ARG A 190 -12.98 13.50 0.32
N LEU A 191 -12.67 14.74 -0.04
CA LEU A 191 -11.88 15.08 -1.23
C LEU A 191 -10.46 15.43 -0.84
N CYS A 192 -9.47 14.87 -1.53
CA CYS A 192 -8.06 15.18 -1.30
C CYS A 192 -7.39 15.66 -2.58
N THR A 193 -6.67 16.78 -2.47
CA THR A 193 -5.88 17.34 -3.56
C THR A 193 -4.50 16.70 -3.61
N ILE A 194 -4.12 16.16 -4.78
CA ILE A 194 -2.78 15.67 -5.05
C ILE A 194 -2.01 16.70 -5.88
N THR A 195 -0.87 17.15 -5.36
CA THR A 195 0.07 18.04 -6.06
C THR A 195 1.29 17.27 -6.58
N GLY A 196 1.71 17.55 -7.81
CA GLY A 196 3.00 17.09 -8.33
C GLY A 196 4.13 18.01 -7.85
N ILE A 197 5.24 17.44 -7.39
CA ILE A 197 6.41 18.15 -6.87
C ILE A 197 7.63 17.58 -7.57
N SER A 198 8.46 18.45 -8.17
CA SER A 198 9.72 18.05 -8.82
C SER A 198 10.94 18.59 -8.11
N THR A 199 10.80 19.69 -7.36
CA THR A 199 11.87 20.34 -6.61
C THR A 199 11.46 20.65 -5.17
N ILE A 200 12.43 20.90 -4.30
CA ILE A 200 12.18 21.35 -2.91
C ILE A 200 11.51 22.74 -2.89
N SER A 201 11.80 23.59 -3.88
CA SER A 201 11.13 24.89 -4.01
C SER A 201 9.63 24.71 -4.27
N ASP A 202 9.25 23.83 -5.21
CA ASP A 202 7.85 23.54 -5.50
C ASP A 202 7.12 23.05 -4.25
N LEU A 203 7.76 22.16 -3.46
CA LEU A 203 7.19 21.66 -2.21
C LEU A 203 6.94 22.83 -1.23
N THR A 204 7.94 23.68 -1.04
CA THR A 204 7.89 24.79 -0.08
C THR A 204 6.81 25.80 -0.48
N GLU A 205 6.71 26.13 -1.77
CA GLU A 205 5.69 27.02 -2.32
C GLU A 205 4.28 26.43 -2.22
N ASN A 206 4.11 25.15 -2.51
CA ASN A 206 2.82 24.46 -2.41
C ASN A 206 2.33 24.38 -0.96
N VAL A 207 3.21 24.02 -0.03
CA VAL A 207 2.90 23.97 1.40
C VAL A 207 2.58 25.37 1.94
N GLY A 208 3.39 26.37 1.60
CA GLY A 208 3.11 27.77 1.98
C GLY A 208 1.78 28.28 1.41
N THR A 209 1.45 27.90 0.17
CA THR A 209 0.16 28.22 -0.44
C THR A 209 -1.00 27.55 0.29
N ALA A 210 -0.86 26.28 0.66
CA ALA A 210 -1.87 25.55 1.42
C ALA A 210 -2.11 26.22 2.79
N HIS A 211 -1.06 26.60 3.52
CA HIS A 211 -1.18 27.27 4.82
C HIS A 211 -1.84 28.67 4.77
N LYS A 212 -1.82 29.36 3.63
CA LYS A 212 -2.57 30.62 3.48
C LYS A 212 -4.09 30.38 3.55
N LEU A 213 -4.54 29.26 3.00
CA LEU A 213 -5.94 28.92 2.86
C LEU A 213 -6.45 27.99 3.97
N LEU A 214 -5.62 27.05 4.43
CA LEU A 214 -5.97 26.02 5.40
C LEU A 214 -5.30 26.34 6.73
N LYS A 215 -6.12 26.53 7.77
CA LYS A 215 -5.67 26.74 9.15
C LYS A 215 -5.56 25.40 9.85
N PRO A 216 -4.36 24.98 10.30
CA PRO A 216 -4.21 23.75 11.07
C PRO A 216 -5.03 23.84 12.37
N ALA A 217 -5.48 22.69 12.87
CA ALA A 217 -6.09 22.62 14.19
C ALA A 217 -5.06 22.97 15.27
N GLU A 218 -5.49 23.64 16.35
CA GLU A 218 -4.60 24.08 17.44
C GLU A 218 -3.81 22.93 18.07
N ALA A 219 -4.43 21.74 18.15
CA ALA A 219 -3.79 20.54 18.69
C ALA A 219 -2.68 19.97 17.78
N THR A 220 -2.69 20.29 16.49
CA THR A 220 -1.73 19.76 15.50
C THR A 220 -1.26 20.87 14.55
N PRO A 221 -0.48 21.85 15.05
CA PRO A 221 -0.14 23.06 14.29
C PRO A 221 0.71 22.80 13.04
N THR A 222 1.40 21.65 12.98
CA THR A 222 2.23 21.22 11.85
C THR A 222 1.49 20.35 10.83
N SER A 223 0.23 19.98 11.10
CA SER A 223 -0.56 19.08 10.26
C SER A 223 -1.78 19.78 9.68
N LEU A 224 -2.01 19.56 8.38
CA LEU A 224 -3.23 20.02 7.69
C LEU A 224 -4.33 18.93 7.63
N ALA A 225 -4.14 17.79 8.30
CA ALA A 225 -5.10 16.67 8.23
C ALA A 225 -6.51 17.02 8.73
N SER A 226 -6.58 17.93 9.73
CA SER A 226 -7.82 18.44 10.33
C SER A 226 -7.90 19.96 10.19
N ALA A 227 -7.37 20.50 9.09
CA ALA A 227 -7.38 21.94 8.87
C ALA A 227 -8.79 22.46 8.57
N THR A 228 -9.02 23.74 8.84
CA THR A 228 -10.25 24.46 8.51
C THR A 228 -9.98 25.58 7.51
N LEU A 229 -11.00 25.99 6.76
CA LEU A 229 -10.84 27.09 5.81
C LEU A 229 -10.57 28.43 6.50
N ASN A 230 -9.57 29.13 5.99
CA ASN A 230 -9.37 30.54 6.24
C ASN A 230 -10.35 31.36 5.38
N ASN A 231 -11.58 31.54 5.88
CA ASN A 231 -12.62 32.27 5.15
C ASN A 231 -12.18 33.69 4.73
N GLY A 232 -11.36 34.37 5.52
CA GLY A 232 -10.82 35.69 5.14
C GLY A 232 -9.87 35.65 3.94
N GLN A 233 -9.17 34.53 3.70
CA GLN A 233 -8.39 34.34 2.47
C GLN A 233 -9.30 33.92 1.30
N VAL A 234 -10.29 33.05 1.55
CA VAL A 234 -11.30 32.66 0.55
C VAL A 234 -12.02 33.89 -0.01
N ASP A 235 -12.43 34.82 0.85
CA ASP A 235 -13.16 36.02 0.43
C ASP A 235 -12.29 36.97 -0.40
N LYS A 236 -10.97 37.02 -0.12
CA LYS A 236 -10.00 37.76 -0.94
C LYS A 236 -9.76 37.11 -2.30
N ASP A 237 -9.67 35.78 -2.34
CA ASP A 237 -9.38 35.04 -3.56
C ASP A 237 -10.61 34.89 -4.47
N ARG A 238 -11.83 34.86 -3.91
CA ARG A 238 -13.08 34.69 -4.65
C ARG A 238 -13.24 35.60 -5.88
N PRO A 239 -13.07 36.93 -5.79
CA PRO A 239 -13.18 37.80 -6.98
C PRO A 239 -12.10 37.48 -8.03
N VAL A 240 -10.90 37.08 -7.60
CA VAL A 240 -9.82 36.66 -8.50
C VAL A 240 -10.20 35.37 -9.22
N PHE A 241 -10.77 34.40 -8.50
CA PHE A 241 -11.24 33.14 -9.08
C PHE A 241 -12.34 33.38 -10.11
N GLU A 242 -13.37 34.15 -9.77
CA GLU A 242 -14.50 34.43 -10.65
C GLU A 242 -14.06 35.17 -11.91
N LYS A 243 -13.16 36.14 -11.79
CA LYS A 243 -12.63 36.88 -12.94
C LYS A 243 -11.75 35.98 -13.82
N ALA A 244 -10.85 35.19 -13.23
CA ALA A 244 -10.03 34.23 -13.97
C ALA A 244 -10.89 33.21 -14.72
N GLN A 245 -11.94 32.69 -14.08
CA GLN A 245 -12.89 31.77 -14.71
C GLN A 245 -13.62 32.37 -15.90
N LYS A 246 -14.07 33.63 -15.77
CA LYS A 246 -14.67 34.38 -16.89
C LYS A 246 -13.68 34.57 -18.03
N MET A 247 -12.40 34.80 -17.74
CA MET A 247 -11.35 35.00 -18.75
C MET A 247 -11.03 33.73 -19.55
N PHE A 248 -11.19 32.54 -18.98
CA PHE A 248 -11.08 31.30 -19.77
C PHE A 248 -12.12 31.24 -20.89
N GLY A 249 -13.27 31.89 -20.74
CA GLY A 249 -14.29 31.99 -21.79
C GLY A 249 -14.71 30.63 -22.33
N GLN A 250 -14.62 30.43 -23.64
CA GLN A 250 -14.94 29.15 -24.31
C GLN A 250 -14.06 27.97 -23.84
N TRP A 251 -12.90 28.26 -23.26
CA TRP A 251 -12.00 27.24 -22.74
C TRP A 251 -12.39 26.76 -21.35
N MET A 252 -13.35 27.40 -20.68
CA MET A 252 -13.79 26.96 -19.36
C MET A 252 -14.37 25.54 -19.41
N GLY A 253 -13.90 24.65 -18.54
CA GLY A 253 -14.32 23.25 -18.52
C GLY A 253 -13.80 22.40 -19.68
N TYR A 254 -12.92 22.94 -20.54
CA TYR A 254 -12.23 22.16 -21.57
C TYR A 254 -11.50 20.98 -20.90
N SER A 255 -11.66 19.80 -21.50
CA SER A 255 -11.00 18.58 -21.09
C SER A 255 -10.51 17.86 -22.33
N PHE A 256 -9.34 17.22 -22.23
CA PHE A 256 -8.87 16.34 -23.28
C PHE A 256 -9.88 15.20 -23.45
N THR A 257 -10.17 14.86 -24.70
CA THR A 257 -10.92 13.64 -25.01
C THR A 257 -10.14 12.46 -24.44
N SER A 258 -10.82 11.64 -23.63
CA SER A 258 -10.31 10.31 -23.32
C SER A 258 -10.02 9.61 -24.66
N PRO A 259 -8.92 8.85 -24.79
CA PRO A 259 -8.71 8.02 -25.96
C PRO A 259 -9.96 7.20 -26.27
N ASP A 260 -10.21 6.90 -27.55
CA ASP A 260 -11.30 5.99 -27.96
C ASP A 260 -11.27 4.73 -27.06
N ARG A 261 -12.43 4.17 -26.71
CA ARG A 261 -12.49 2.92 -25.92
C ARG A 261 -11.68 1.78 -26.53
N ARG A 262 -11.38 1.85 -27.83
CA ARG A 262 -10.54 0.93 -28.59
C ARG A 262 -9.04 1.21 -28.51
N TRP A 263 -8.62 2.30 -27.84
CA TRP A 263 -7.21 2.63 -27.64
C TRP A 263 -6.55 1.61 -26.71
N SER A 264 -5.61 0.85 -27.25
CA SER A 264 -4.80 -0.15 -26.53
C SER A 264 -3.32 0.08 -26.85
N THR A 265 -2.50 0.06 -25.81
CA THR A 265 -1.03 0.14 -25.92
C THR A 265 -0.50 -1.07 -26.67
N GLU A 266 -1.08 -2.26 -26.45
CA GLU A 266 -0.72 -3.49 -27.13
C GLU A 266 -0.98 -3.39 -28.64
N LEU A 267 -2.17 -2.92 -29.04
CA LEU A 267 -2.50 -2.71 -30.46
C LEU A 267 -1.59 -1.67 -31.13
N LYS A 268 -1.20 -0.62 -30.40
CA LYS A 268 -0.27 0.40 -30.91
C LYS A 268 1.12 -0.18 -31.17
N HIS A 269 1.64 -1.01 -30.26
CA HIS A 269 2.93 -1.69 -30.45
C HIS A 269 2.88 -2.69 -31.60
N MET A 270 1.81 -3.49 -31.71
CA MET A 270 1.63 -4.45 -32.80
C MET A 270 1.56 -3.78 -34.18
N LEU A 271 0.92 -2.61 -34.28
CA LEU A 271 0.85 -1.86 -35.54
C LEU A 271 2.20 -1.24 -35.92
N GLN A 272 2.97 -0.75 -34.94
CA GLN A 272 4.32 -0.21 -35.18
C GLN A 272 5.33 -1.29 -35.60
N GLU A 273 5.15 -2.53 -35.15
CA GLU A 273 5.96 -3.67 -35.58
C GLU A 273 5.56 -4.22 -36.97
N SER A 274 4.32 -3.98 -37.41
CA SER A 274 3.84 -4.38 -38.74
C SER A 274 4.17 -3.40 -39.88
N GLU A 275 4.66 -2.21 -39.54
CA GLU A 275 5.09 -1.17 -40.49
C GLU A 275 6.63 -1.13 -40.69
N LEU A 276 7.36 -2.11 -40.16
CA LEU A 276 8.79 -2.38 -40.39
C LEU A 276 8.97 -3.66 -41.22
#